data_AF-A0A1W0WSG9-F1
#
_entry.id   AF-A0A1W0WSG9-F1
#
_cell.length_a   1.000
_cell.length_b   1.000
_cell.length_c   1.000
_cell.angle_alpha   90.00
_cell.angle_beta   90.00
_cell.angle_gamma   90.00
#
_symmetry.space_group_name_H-M   'P 1'
#
loop_
_entity.id
_entity.type
_entity.pdbx_description
1 polymer ?
#
loop_
_entity_poly.entity_id
_entity_poly.type
_entity_poly.pdbx_seq_one_letter_code
_entity_poly.pdbx_strand_id
1 'polypeptide(L)'
;MQFPLFVASSYAAVVVVSQVADQLRRQEPPFDFSNGAALARQFLSRTFETRIGNVTFDELGQRIPQVLVGYYDSTTDNFKPFLTYPSPSGDFEGLQNQQPIPWPGPWPVPSVPFCGFQGLGCMLSGYDYTIPTVAGSVAVVAMIIILTTSIAWRLRPSFWETWWFLNSALLSRGKPLPDGSTVRHHQSEAAPGRA
;
A
#
# COMPACT_ATOMS: atom_id res chain seq x y z
N MET A 1 23.35 15.25 -37.38
CA MET A 1 23.94 13.91 -37.20
C MET A 1 23.81 13.55 -35.73
N GLN A 2 22.94 12.59 -35.40
CA GLN A 2 22.78 12.09 -34.04
C GLN A 2 23.87 11.03 -33.82
N PHE A 3 24.96 11.37 -33.13
CA PHE A 3 25.92 10.35 -32.72
C PHE A 3 25.29 9.47 -31.62
N PRO A 4 25.64 8.18 -31.55
CA PRO A 4 25.24 7.36 -30.42
C PRO A 4 25.76 8.01 -29.13
N LEU A 5 24.91 8.08 -28.10
CA LEU A 5 25.24 8.76 -26.83
C LEU A 5 26.52 8.23 -26.18
N PHE A 6 26.84 6.95 -26.39
CA PHE A 6 28.08 6.35 -25.91
C PHE A 6 29.32 6.94 -26.59
N VAL A 7 29.31 7.12 -27.91
CA VAL A 7 30.44 7.70 -28.67
C VAL A 7 30.69 9.14 -28.22
N ALA A 8 29.63 9.91 -28.08
CA ALA A 8 29.69 11.28 -27.61
C ALA A 8 30.31 11.34 -26.20
N SER A 9 29.89 10.45 -25.30
CA SER A 9 30.42 10.41 -23.93
C SER A 9 31.88 9.98 -23.87
N SER A 10 32.30 8.99 -24.67
CA SER A 10 33.71 8.60 -24.77
C SER A 10 34.58 9.74 -25.30
N TYR A 11 34.10 10.46 -26.33
CA TYR A 11 34.79 11.64 -26.85
C TYR A 11 34.95 12.72 -25.77
N ALA A 12 33.87 13.05 -25.06
CA ALA A 12 33.92 14.02 -23.98
C ALA A 12 34.89 13.62 -22.87
N ALA A 13 34.93 12.34 -22.47
CA ALA A 13 35.85 11.86 -21.45
C ALA A 13 37.32 12.15 -21.81
N VAL A 14 37.71 11.85 -23.06
CA VAL A 14 39.07 12.14 -23.54
C VAL A 14 39.37 13.64 -23.54
N VAL A 15 38.41 14.46 -24.00
CA VAL A 15 38.56 15.92 -24.02
C VAL A 15 38.72 16.48 -22.61
N VAL A 16 37.87 16.06 -21.67
CA VAL A 16 37.92 16.49 -20.27
C VAL A 16 39.27 16.14 -19.64
N VAL A 17 39.75 14.91 -19.81
CA VAL A 17 41.07 14.47 -19.32
C VAL A 17 42.19 15.32 -19.94
N SER A 18 42.12 15.60 -21.25
CA SER A 18 43.13 16.41 -21.93
C SER A 18 43.22 17.85 -21.40
N GLN A 19 42.07 18.46 -21.07
CA GLN A 19 42.02 19.81 -20.52
C GLN A 19 42.63 19.86 -19.13
N VAL A 20 42.30 18.90 -18.26
CA VAL A 20 42.89 18.79 -16.92
C VAL A 20 44.40 18.53 -17.03
N ALA A 21 44.83 17.62 -17.91
CA ALA A 21 46.24 17.31 -18.10
C ALA A 21 47.05 18.54 -18.56
N ASP A 22 46.55 19.33 -19.52
CA ASP A 22 47.26 20.55 -19.96
C ASP A 22 47.32 21.62 -18.86
N GLN A 23 46.28 21.75 -18.03
CA GLN A 23 46.28 22.65 -16.87
C GLN A 23 47.34 22.25 -15.84
N LEU A 24 47.37 20.98 -15.44
CA LEU A 24 48.31 20.47 -14.44
C LEU A 24 49.75 20.50 -14.93
N ARG A 25 49.98 20.30 -16.23
CA ARG A 25 51.31 20.38 -16.84
C ARG A 25 51.91 21.79 -16.74
N ARG A 26 51.07 22.83 -16.75
CA ARG A 26 51.50 24.24 -16.67
C ARG A 26 51.58 24.77 -15.25
N GLN A 27 51.21 23.97 -14.25
CA GLN A 27 51.20 24.38 -12.86
C GLN A 27 52.61 24.40 -12.27
N GLU A 28 52.93 25.45 -11.51
CA GLU A 28 54.14 25.52 -10.70
C GLU A 28 53.75 25.68 -9.21
N PRO A 29 54.26 24.82 -8.30
CA PRO A 29 55.18 23.70 -8.55
C PRO A 29 54.55 22.54 -9.35
N PRO A 30 55.38 21.65 -9.95
CA PRO A 30 54.88 20.52 -10.73
C PRO A 30 53.88 19.67 -9.96
N PHE A 31 52.80 19.31 -10.63
CA PHE A 31 51.77 18.45 -10.04
C PHE A 31 52.25 17.01 -9.86
N ASP A 32 51.98 16.42 -8.70
CA ASP A 32 52.30 15.02 -8.43
C ASP A 32 51.21 14.07 -8.97
N PHE A 33 51.47 13.48 -10.13
CA PHE A 33 50.57 12.52 -10.76
C PHE A 33 50.46 11.18 -10.04
N SER A 34 51.32 10.88 -9.05
CA SER A 34 51.19 9.68 -8.23
C SER A 34 50.06 9.82 -7.19
N ASN A 35 49.63 11.03 -6.89
CA ASN A 35 48.53 11.31 -5.99
C ASN A 35 47.17 11.31 -6.72
N GLY A 36 46.60 10.11 -6.89
CA GLY A 36 45.31 9.92 -7.55
C GLY A 36 44.15 10.71 -6.92
N ALA A 37 44.15 10.90 -5.60
CA ALA A 37 43.13 11.70 -4.92
C ALA A 37 43.23 13.19 -5.27
N ALA A 38 44.45 13.72 -5.34
CA ALA A 38 44.68 15.09 -5.80
C ALA A 38 44.28 15.26 -7.27
N LEU A 39 44.54 14.27 -8.12
CA LEU A 39 44.16 14.29 -9.53
C LEU A 39 42.64 14.23 -9.70
N ALA A 40 41.95 13.35 -8.98
CA ALA A 40 40.49 13.22 -9.03
C ALA A 40 39.78 14.52 -8.63
N ARG A 41 40.29 15.23 -7.62
CA ARG A 41 39.76 16.54 -7.19
C ARG A 41 39.78 17.60 -8.29
N GLN A 42 40.61 17.45 -9.32
CA GLN A 42 40.65 18.39 -10.44
C GLN A 42 39.42 18.27 -11.36
N PHE A 43 38.60 17.24 -11.20
CA PHE A 43 37.39 17.03 -12.00
C PHE A 43 36.11 17.42 -11.26
N LEU A 44 36.12 17.41 -9.92
CA LEU A 44 34.93 17.64 -9.08
C LEU A 44 34.43 19.09 -9.17
N SER A 45 33.11 19.28 -9.08
CA SER A 45 32.44 20.59 -9.06
C SER A 45 32.86 21.51 -10.22
N ARG A 46 33.09 20.95 -11.41
CA ARG A 46 33.59 21.69 -12.57
C ARG A 46 32.78 21.40 -13.83
N THR A 47 32.69 22.42 -14.67
CA THR A 47 32.14 22.33 -16.02
C THR A 47 33.25 22.40 -17.05
N PHE A 48 33.20 21.49 -18.02
CA PHE A 48 34.14 21.39 -19.12
C PHE A 48 33.42 21.65 -20.44
N GLU A 49 33.94 22.59 -21.22
CA GLU A 49 33.43 22.92 -22.54
C GLU A 49 33.91 21.87 -23.55
N THR A 50 32.98 21.26 -24.29
CA THR A 50 33.32 20.29 -25.35
C THR A 50 32.53 20.59 -26.62
N ARG A 51 32.96 20.03 -27.76
CA ARG A 51 32.24 20.20 -29.04
C ARG A 51 30.83 19.62 -29.05
N ILE A 52 30.51 18.72 -28.12
CA ILE A 52 29.19 18.10 -28.00
C ILE A 52 28.33 18.77 -26.92
N GLY A 53 28.77 19.90 -26.39
CA GLY A 53 28.14 20.61 -25.28
C GLY A 53 28.92 20.50 -23.98
N ASN A 54 28.37 21.11 -22.94
CA ASN A 54 29.03 21.24 -21.65
C ASN A 54 28.89 19.96 -20.83
N VAL A 55 29.96 19.61 -20.14
CA VAL A 55 30.01 18.45 -19.25
C VAL A 55 30.33 18.94 -17.85
N THR A 56 29.33 18.88 -16.98
CA THR A 56 29.46 19.29 -15.57
C THR A 56 29.55 18.07 -14.67
N PHE A 57 30.46 18.12 -13.70
CA PHE A 57 30.56 17.17 -12.61
C PHE A 57 30.16 17.83 -11.29
N ASP A 58 29.44 17.10 -10.45
CA ASP A 58 29.09 17.54 -9.10
C ASP A 58 30.26 17.37 -8.11
N GLU A 59 29.99 17.68 -6.85
CA GLU A 59 30.94 17.54 -5.74
C GLU A 59 31.35 16.10 -5.45
N LEU A 60 30.54 15.12 -5.89
CA LEU A 60 30.79 13.68 -5.73
C LEU A 60 31.48 13.08 -6.96
N GLY A 61 31.69 13.87 -8.02
CA GLY A 61 32.30 13.43 -9.28
C GLY A 61 31.34 12.72 -10.21
N GLN A 62 30.04 12.85 -9.99
CA GLN A 62 29.00 12.39 -10.90
C GLN A 62 28.78 13.41 -11.99
N ARG A 63 28.66 12.94 -13.23
CA ARG A 63 28.27 13.81 -14.34
C ARG A 63 26.81 14.20 -14.17
N ILE A 64 26.53 15.50 -14.29
CA ILE A 64 25.17 16.04 -14.30
C ILE A 64 24.69 16.07 -15.76
N PRO A 65 23.74 15.19 -16.16
CA PRO A 65 23.22 15.19 -17.51
C PRO A 65 22.17 16.27 -17.69
N GLN A 66 22.14 16.88 -18.87
CA GLN A 66 20.96 17.60 -19.32
C GLN A 66 19.85 16.59 -19.63
N VAL A 67 18.69 16.76 -19.00
CA VAL A 67 17.52 15.89 -19.23
C VAL A 67 16.53 16.62 -20.13
N LEU A 68 16.04 15.92 -21.14
CA LEU A 68 14.96 16.39 -21.99
C LEU A 68 13.74 15.50 -21.80
N VAL A 69 12.59 16.12 -21.57
CA VAL A 69 11.29 15.45 -21.57
C VAL A 69 10.56 15.86 -22.84
N GLY A 70 10.14 14.85 -23.59
CA GLY A 70 9.41 15.03 -24.83
C GLY A 70 8.04 14.36 -24.81
N TYR A 71 7.19 14.78 -25.73
CA TYR A 71 5.93 14.11 -26.05
C TYR A 71 5.98 13.60 -27.49
N TYR A 72 5.20 12.56 -27.77
CA TYR A 72 5.00 12.08 -29.12
C TYR A 72 3.93 12.93 -29.81
N ASP A 73 4.28 13.57 -30.92
CA ASP A 73 3.36 14.35 -31.74
C ASP A 73 2.86 13.47 -32.89
N SER A 74 1.63 12.99 -32.78
CA SER A 74 0.97 12.16 -33.79
C SER A 74 0.77 12.86 -35.15
N THR A 75 0.73 14.20 -35.17
CA THR A 75 0.54 14.98 -36.40
C THR A 75 1.82 15.02 -37.23
N THR A 76 2.97 15.10 -36.57
CA THR A 76 4.28 15.11 -37.25
C THR A 76 4.98 13.76 -37.20
N ASP A 77 4.38 12.76 -36.56
CA ASP A 77 4.94 11.42 -36.32
C ASP A 77 6.35 11.47 -35.71
N ASN A 78 6.56 12.35 -34.73
CA ASN A 78 7.88 12.60 -34.15
C ASN A 78 7.82 12.89 -32.65
N PHE A 79 8.88 12.54 -31.93
CA PHE A 79 9.07 12.97 -30.54
C PHE A 79 9.58 14.41 -30.50
N LYS A 80 8.87 15.28 -29.79
CA LYS A 80 9.23 16.69 -29.61
C LYS A 80 9.58 16.97 -28.15
N PRO A 81 10.77 17.53 -27.85
CA PRO A 81 11.07 17.99 -26.50
C PRO A 81 10.15 19.17 -26.15
N PHE A 82 9.59 19.16 -24.94
CA PHE A 82 8.78 20.27 -24.45
C PHE A 82 9.33 20.87 -23.15
N LEU A 83 10.09 20.08 -22.39
CA LEU A 83 10.68 20.47 -21.13
C LEU A 83 12.15 20.08 -21.13
N THR A 84 12.99 21.05 -20.83
CA THR A 84 14.43 20.85 -20.67
C THR A 84 14.80 21.14 -19.23
N TYR A 85 15.56 20.24 -18.63
CA TYR A 85 16.21 20.44 -17.35
C TYR A 85 17.71 20.65 -17.60
N PRO A 86 18.16 21.92 -17.71
CA PRO A 86 19.52 22.30 -18.01
C PRO A 86 20.43 22.34 -16.77
N SER A 87 19.87 22.27 -15.55
CA SER A 87 20.59 22.75 -14.38
C SER A 87 21.40 21.68 -13.62
N PRO A 88 22.63 22.02 -13.22
CA PRO A 88 23.42 21.32 -12.20
C PRO A 88 23.10 21.72 -10.75
N SER A 89 22.23 22.71 -10.51
CA SER A 89 21.99 23.25 -9.16
C SER A 89 21.00 22.46 -8.30
N GLY A 90 20.40 21.38 -8.80
CA GLY A 90 19.37 20.62 -8.07
C GLY A 90 18.02 21.33 -7.92
N ASP A 91 17.99 22.65 -8.12
CA ASP A 91 16.77 23.44 -8.04
C ASP A 91 15.95 23.35 -9.34
N PHE A 92 14.64 23.19 -9.19
CA PHE A 92 13.67 23.19 -10.29
C PHE A 92 13.53 24.56 -10.98
N GLU A 93 14.18 25.61 -10.47
CA GLU A 93 14.23 26.95 -11.07
C GLU A 93 14.84 26.95 -12.48
N GLY A 94 15.60 25.91 -12.83
CA GLY A 94 16.15 25.74 -14.17
C GLY A 94 15.19 25.15 -15.22
N LEU A 95 13.98 24.71 -14.85
CA LEU A 95 13.07 24.07 -15.81
C LEU A 95 12.67 25.04 -16.94
N GLN A 96 13.09 24.72 -18.16
CA GLN A 96 12.77 25.50 -19.34
C GLN A 96 11.65 24.81 -20.13
N ASN A 97 10.47 25.45 -20.14
CA ASN A 97 9.41 25.10 -21.06
C ASN A 97 9.80 25.56 -22.46
N GLN A 98 10.10 24.62 -23.35
CA GLN A 98 10.44 24.94 -24.73
C GLN A 98 9.20 25.26 -25.55
N GLN A 99 8.13 24.47 -25.36
CA GLN A 99 6.88 24.61 -26.10
C GLN A 99 5.68 24.19 -25.24
N PRO A 100 4.50 24.81 -25.42
CA PRO A 100 3.27 24.30 -24.83
C PRO A 100 2.93 22.92 -25.40
N ILE A 101 2.53 21.99 -24.53
CA ILE A 101 2.13 20.63 -24.93
C ILE A 101 0.68 20.66 -25.43
N PRO A 102 0.37 20.03 -26.59
CA PRO A 102 -1.01 19.84 -27.04
C PRO A 102 -1.69 18.73 -26.22
N TRP A 103 -2.00 19.03 -24.95
CA TRP A 103 -2.73 18.11 -24.08
C TRP A 103 -4.25 18.25 -24.30
N PRO A 104 -5.02 17.14 -24.39
CA PRO A 104 -6.47 17.18 -24.65
C PRO A 104 -7.29 17.59 -23.41
N GLY A 105 -6.85 18.60 -22.68
CA GLY A 105 -7.47 19.07 -21.45
C GLY A 105 -6.55 19.98 -20.62
N PRO A 106 -6.92 20.28 -19.37
CA PRO A 106 -6.08 21.05 -18.48
C PRO A 106 -4.75 20.32 -18.20
N TRP A 107 -3.66 21.09 -18.20
CA TRP A 107 -2.31 20.63 -17.92
C TRP A 107 -1.66 21.53 -16.84
N PRO A 108 -0.87 20.98 -15.89
CA PRO A 108 -0.57 19.56 -15.70
C PRO A 108 -1.78 18.78 -15.15
N VAL A 109 -1.87 17.50 -15.50
CA VAL A 109 -2.85 16.61 -14.89
C VAL A 109 -2.49 16.44 -13.41
N PRO A 110 -3.44 16.61 -12.48
CA PRO A 110 -3.19 16.37 -11.08
C PRO A 110 -2.64 14.96 -10.84
N SER A 111 -1.67 14.83 -9.94
CA SER A 111 -1.11 13.52 -9.57
C SER A 111 -2.11 12.63 -8.82
N VAL A 112 -3.22 13.20 -8.35
CA VAL A 112 -4.30 12.51 -7.64
C VAL A 112 -5.64 12.89 -8.27
N PRO A 113 -6.54 11.93 -8.56
CA PRO A 113 -7.89 12.22 -9.03
C PRO A 113 -8.69 13.07 -8.05
N PHE A 114 -9.68 13.81 -8.53
CA PHE A 114 -10.49 14.71 -7.71
C PHE A 114 -11.10 14.04 -6.46
N CYS A 115 -11.61 12.81 -6.59
CA CYS A 115 -12.16 12.04 -5.47
C CYS A 115 -11.15 11.09 -4.80
N GLY A 116 -9.85 11.29 -5.01
CA GLY A 116 -8.80 10.36 -4.60
C GLY A 116 -8.83 9.06 -5.42
N PHE A 117 -7.78 8.25 -5.28
CA PHE A 117 -7.65 6.98 -6.01
C PHE A 117 -8.74 5.96 -5.65
N GLN A 118 -9.27 6.03 -4.43
CA GLN A 118 -10.35 5.14 -3.96
C GLN A 118 -11.75 5.70 -4.21
N GLY A 119 -11.88 6.91 -4.78
CA GLY A 119 -13.17 7.59 -4.94
C GLY A 119 -13.81 8.09 -3.63
N LEU A 120 -13.16 7.87 -2.48
CA LEU A 120 -13.68 8.21 -1.15
C LEU A 120 -13.44 9.68 -0.75
N GLY A 121 -12.56 10.40 -1.46
CA GLY A 121 -12.25 11.81 -1.15
C GLY A 121 -13.45 12.74 -1.30
N CYS A 122 -14.44 12.34 -2.11
CA CYS A 122 -15.69 13.07 -2.29
C CYS A 122 -16.82 12.60 -1.34
N MET A 123 -16.61 11.54 -0.55
CA MET A 123 -17.63 10.96 0.32
C MET A 123 -17.70 11.59 1.73
N LEU A 124 -16.80 12.52 2.05
CA LEU A 124 -16.62 13.07 3.40
C LEU A 124 -17.42 14.34 3.73
N SER A 125 -18.52 14.62 3.01
CA SER A 125 -19.28 15.87 3.22
C SER A 125 -20.80 15.70 3.28
N GLY A 126 -21.35 14.65 3.91
CA GLY A 126 -22.81 14.63 3.99
C GLY A 126 -23.55 13.72 4.97
N TYR A 127 -23.10 12.51 5.30
CA TYR A 127 -23.92 11.63 6.14
C TYR A 127 -23.06 10.65 6.92
N ASP A 128 -22.83 10.96 8.20
CA ASP A 128 -22.38 9.98 9.19
C ASP A 128 -23.50 8.97 9.42
N TYR A 129 -23.49 7.88 8.66
CA TYR A 129 -24.42 6.75 8.86
C TYR A 129 -24.19 6.03 10.19
N THR A 130 -23.11 6.33 10.91
CA THR A 130 -22.73 5.69 12.18
C THR A 130 -23.76 5.96 13.28
N ILE A 131 -24.27 7.19 13.37
CA ILE A 131 -25.23 7.56 14.42
C ILE A 131 -26.62 6.93 14.23
N PRO A 132 -27.29 7.02 13.06
CA PRO A 132 -28.62 6.43 12.88
C PRO A 132 -28.61 4.90 12.85
N THR A 133 -27.54 4.27 12.35
CA THR A 133 -27.45 2.80 12.31
C THR A 133 -27.26 2.20 13.71
N VAL A 134 -26.42 2.81 14.54
CA VAL A 134 -26.25 2.38 15.94
C VAL A 134 -27.55 2.60 16.72
N ALA A 135 -28.19 3.77 16.59
CA ALA A 135 -29.46 4.05 17.28
C ALA A 135 -30.58 3.06 16.88
N GLY A 136 -30.70 2.72 15.59
CA GLY A 136 -31.66 1.73 15.11
C GLY A 136 -31.43 0.34 15.68
N SER A 137 -30.17 -0.11 15.72
CA SER A 137 -29.83 -1.43 16.26
C SER A 137 -30.15 -1.57 17.75
N VAL A 138 -29.90 -0.52 18.54
CA VAL A 138 -30.21 -0.50 19.98
C VAL A 138 -31.72 -0.53 20.22
N ALA A 139 -32.50 0.20 19.44
CA ALA A 139 -33.96 0.23 19.57
C ALA A 139 -34.59 -1.15 19.27
N VAL A 140 -34.11 -1.86 18.24
CA VAL A 140 -34.61 -3.20 17.89
C VAL A 140 -34.30 -4.20 19.00
N VAL A 141 -33.08 -4.19 19.53
CA VAL A 141 -32.69 -5.08 20.65
C VAL A 141 -33.53 -4.77 21.90
N ALA A 142 -33.73 -3.49 22.23
CA ALA A 142 -34.58 -3.09 23.35
C ALA A 142 -36.03 -3.59 23.18
N MET A 143 -36.60 -3.48 21.98
CA MET A 143 -37.94 -4.00 21.71
C MET A 143 -38.04 -5.52 21.90
N ILE A 144 -37.04 -6.28 21.44
CA ILE A 144 -37.00 -7.74 21.62
C ILE A 144 -36.95 -8.09 23.12
N ILE A 145 -36.15 -7.37 23.91
CA ILE A 145 -36.06 -7.59 25.37
C ILE A 145 -37.41 -7.26 26.04
N ILE A 146 -38.07 -6.17 25.67
CA ILE A 146 -39.37 -5.79 26.24
C ILE A 146 -40.46 -6.80 25.86
N LEU A 147 -40.48 -7.27 24.61
CA LEU A 147 -41.43 -8.29 24.16
C LEU A 147 -41.21 -9.63 24.88
N THR A 148 -39.97 -10.11 24.93
CA THR A 148 -39.65 -11.39 25.61
C THR A 148 -39.92 -11.33 27.11
N THR A 149 -39.58 -10.22 27.78
CA THR A 149 -39.88 -10.02 29.21
C THR A 149 -41.38 -9.91 29.48
N SER A 150 -42.12 -9.16 28.66
CA SER A 150 -43.58 -9.03 28.83
C SER A 150 -44.32 -10.35 28.58
N ILE A 151 -43.90 -11.12 27.57
CA ILE A 151 -44.41 -12.47 27.33
C ILE A 151 -44.05 -13.38 28.50
N ALA A 152 -42.81 -13.38 28.97
CA ALA A 152 -42.38 -14.18 30.13
C ALA A 152 -43.11 -13.78 31.42
N TRP A 153 -43.45 -12.51 31.60
CA TRP A 153 -44.26 -12.03 32.73
C TRP A 153 -45.72 -12.46 32.63
N ARG A 154 -46.31 -12.46 31.44
CA ARG A 154 -47.69 -12.93 31.23
C ARG A 154 -47.81 -14.45 31.30
N LEU A 155 -46.78 -15.15 30.84
CA LEU A 155 -46.69 -16.61 30.87
C LEU A 155 -46.08 -17.13 32.17
N ARG A 156 -45.67 -16.26 33.10
CA ARG A 156 -45.29 -16.67 34.45
C ARG A 156 -46.57 -17.20 35.12
N PRO A 157 -46.73 -18.52 35.32
CA PRO A 157 -47.77 -18.97 36.22
C PRO A 157 -47.50 -18.31 37.56
N SER A 158 -48.54 -17.84 38.24
CA SER A 158 -48.44 -17.41 39.63
C SER A 158 -47.68 -18.52 40.37
N PHE A 159 -46.44 -18.24 40.76
CA PHE A 159 -45.56 -19.21 41.44
C PHE A 159 -46.22 -19.71 42.75
N TRP A 160 -47.21 -18.97 43.24
CA TRP A 160 -48.03 -19.29 44.38
C TRP A 160 -49.19 -20.27 44.09
N GLU A 161 -49.58 -20.50 42.84
CA GLU A 161 -50.73 -21.36 42.47
C GLU A 161 -50.38 -22.72 41.85
N THR A 162 -49.11 -23.01 41.56
CA THR A 162 -48.72 -24.28 40.89
C THR A 162 -47.77 -25.16 41.69
N TRP A 163 -47.46 -24.81 42.95
CA TRP A 163 -46.55 -25.60 43.79
C TRP A 163 -47.08 -26.98 44.18
N TRP A 164 -48.40 -27.22 44.09
CA TRP A 164 -49.03 -28.51 44.42
C TRP A 164 -49.37 -29.39 43.20
N PHE A 165 -49.08 -28.97 41.97
CA PHE A 165 -49.33 -29.80 40.78
C PHE A 165 -48.28 -30.92 40.70
N LEU A 166 -48.51 -32.01 41.43
CA LEU A 166 -47.76 -33.25 41.25
C LEU A 166 -48.04 -33.80 39.85
N ASN A 167 -47.00 -33.90 39.03
CA ASN A 167 -47.06 -34.58 37.75
C ASN A 167 -47.37 -36.06 38.00
N SER A 168 -48.56 -36.52 37.61
CA SER A 168 -49.03 -37.89 37.84
C SER A 168 -48.15 -38.95 37.18
N ALA A 169 -47.37 -38.58 36.16
CA ALA A 169 -46.37 -39.44 35.53
C ALA A 169 -45.19 -39.82 36.46
N LEU A 170 -44.94 -39.04 37.52
CA LEU A 170 -43.92 -39.36 38.54
C LEU A 170 -44.46 -40.24 39.68
N LEU A 171 -45.79 -40.33 39.85
CA LEU A 171 -46.45 -41.12 40.91
C LEU A 171 -46.71 -42.58 40.53
N SER A 172 -46.71 -42.93 39.24
CA SER A 172 -47.05 -44.28 38.76
C SER A 172 -45.90 -45.30 38.81
N ARG A 173 -44.72 -44.94 39.34
CA ARG A 173 -43.55 -45.83 39.41
C ARG A 173 -43.36 -46.46 40.79
N GLY A 174 -44.42 -47.07 41.32
CA GLY A 174 -44.33 -47.97 42.46
C GLY A 174 -43.84 -49.34 42.01
N LYS A 175 -42.57 -49.67 42.29
CA LYS A 175 -41.99 -51.00 42.10
C LYS A 175 -42.80 -52.04 42.91
N PRO A 176 -43.25 -53.17 42.34
CA PRO A 176 -43.76 -54.26 43.15
C PRO A 176 -42.60 -54.84 43.97
N LEU A 177 -42.71 -54.82 45.30
CA LEU A 177 -41.78 -55.58 46.14
C LEU A 177 -42.11 -57.09 46.03
N PRO A 178 -41.09 -57.96 45.89
CA PRO A 178 -41.31 -59.38 45.68
C PRO A 178 -41.55 -60.11 47.00
N ASP A 179 -42.74 -60.71 47.04
CA ASP A 179 -43.13 -62.05 47.48
C ASP A 179 -42.43 -62.76 48.65
N GLY A 180 -43.28 -63.37 49.48
CA GLY A 180 -42.90 -64.31 50.51
C GLY A 180 -43.99 -65.37 50.69
N SER A 181 -44.14 -66.29 49.75
CA SER A 181 -44.19 -67.72 50.08
C SER A 181 -44.19 -68.67 48.86
N THR A 182 -43.33 -69.68 48.98
CA THR A 182 -43.47 -71.08 48.50
C THR A 182 -42.93 -71.49 47.11
N VAL A 183 -41.71 -72.06 47.14
CA VAL A 183 -41.33 -73.44 46.69
C VAL A 183 -41.58 -73.82 45.22
N ARG A 184 -40.53 -74.10 44.43
CA ARG A 184 -39.89 -75.44 44.24
C ARG A 184 -38.88 -75.45 43.07
N HIS A 185 -37.93 -76.37 43.20
CA HIS A 185 -36.84 -76.83 42.32
C HIS A 185 -37.04 -76.90 40.80
N HIS A 186 -35.97 -76.61 40.05
CA HIS A 186 -35.24 -77.45 39.06
C HIS A 186 -34.45 -76.53 38.10
N GLN A 187 -33.11 -76.50 38.08
CA GLN A 187 -32.12 -77.45 37.52
C GLN A 187 -31.81 -77.24 36.03
N SER A 188 -30.54 -76.85 35.76
CA SER A 188 -29.67 -76.99 34.55
C SER A 188 -30.22 -76.47 33.19
N GLU A 189 -29.47 -76.02 32.19
CA GLU A 189 -28.04 -76.08 31.84
C GLU A 189 -27.76 -75.01 30.76
N ALA A 190 -26.48 -74.82 30.45
CA ALA A 190 -25.85 -73.81 29.61
C ALA A 190 -26.26 -73.72 28.12
N ALA A 191 -26.03 -72.55 27.52
CA ALA A 191 -25.33 -72.43 26.23
C ALA A 191 -24.83 -70.99 25.97
N PRO A 192 -23.62 -70.78 25.38
CA PRO A 192 -22.99 -69.47 25.21
C PRO A 192 -22.87 -69.00 23.74
N GLY A 193 -22.48 -67.72 23.58
CA GLY A 193 -21.81 -67.18 22.37
C GLY A 193 -22.77 -66.55 21.37
N ARG A 194 -22.44 -65.47 20.65
CA ARG A 194 -21.18 -64.83 20.25
C ARG A 194 -21.53 -63.36 19.88
N ALA A 195 -20.65 -62.40 20.16
CA ALA A 195 -19.78 -61.72 19.18
C ALA A 195 -20.54 -61.08 18.01
#